data_AF-M0LXN3-F1
#
_entry.id   AF-M0LXN3-F1
#
_cell.length_a   1.000
_cell.length_b   1.000
_cell.length_c   1.000
_cell.angle_alpha   90.00
_cell.angle_beta   90.00
_cell.angle_gamma   90.00
#
_symmetry.space_group_name_H-M   'P 1'
#
loop_
_entity.id
_entity.type
_entity.pdbx_description
1 polymer ?
#
loop_
_entity_poly.entity_id
_entity_poly.type
_entity_poly.pdbx_seq_one_letter_code
_entity_poly.pdbx_strand_id
1 'polypeptide(L)'
;MAESRWARHALGIGLFEFRRSVRAIRRDKARLGMMALAVVGPSAVLTALLAVFASEIRGIGPLSVPNAVRGMVALFWLFAVFIVGQRMVSAHAHVEAESMMLTSVSARAVAGGLVVAETLRVLAYVGLYAVVGTAAAVLLFGSLASLVLVPTTTVLFAATAVVAATACGYAVAWLIASSPFVARHKTVLGIVAALALMGVYLLFIYSPLGIVSPTSLAWLPMAWFVDLATTGSPFVGSPIRAAGALLGSLLLVVVGGALVEREAVALWFTEPVNPDADGATRETVDSGAARFSHRGALAAAVSPLVVPDRLSTPTRRVAEWTLLRTRRDPNRTTFLLVPVFAIGSSLVSSGYQSGSVTAVAAPLCAVMLPWLAGALFALNPLGDEGRVLPMTLTTVPGRQYVRGLMTPGLLLGLPAVLVVTAVASVFSPYTLVRRIETVVLGGALTVIAVAIAPAVGMAFPRFSAISVGRSDDVLPPRMTAVFVHLVAVVVPGGLLVLLTVVPGLTRGLLGALFGSLPALLLGLLAGSPGGPVSMAAGWFDGLGDAIRALDLVQLQVVTSAVLLVVGFAVALSLYRNAISRFERFSPP
;
A
#
# COMPACT_ATOMS: atom_id res chain seq x y z
N MET A 1 37.23 2.14 15.93
CA MET A 1 38.27 1.15 15.57
C MET A 1 38.40 1.12 14.05
N ALA A 2 39.55 1.49 13.48
CA ALA A 2 39.80 1.38 12.04
C ALA A 2 40.16 -0.08 11.72
N GLU A 3 39.17 -0.86 11.34
CA GLU A 3 39.34 -2.26 10.97
C GLU A 3 39.88 -2.35 9.53
N SER A 4 41.09 -2.87 9.33
CA SER A 4 41.76 -2.89 8.02
C SER A 4 41.00 -3.68 6.94
N ARG A 5 40.08 -4.57 7.33
CA ARG A 5 39.27 -5.41 6.43
C ARG A 5 37.78 -5.04 6.43
N TRP A 6 37.41 -3.85 6.92
CA TRP A 6 36.01 -3.42 7.06
C TRP A 6 35.20 -3.56 5.76
N ALA A 7 35.78 -3.22 4.61
CA ALA A 7 35.08 -3.29 3.32
C ALA A 7 34.75 -4.74 2.92
N ARG A 8 35.64 -5.69 3.21
CA ARG A 8 35.42 -7.12 2.94
C ARG A 8 34.33 -7.67 3.86
N HIS A 9 34.33 -7.27 5.14
CA HIS A 9 33.30 -7.65 6.09
C HIS A 9 31.94 -7.06 5.72
N ALA A 10 31.90 -5.78 5.31
CA ALA A 10 30.70 -5.15 4.80
C ALA A 10 30.10 -5.92 3.60
N LEU A 11 30.92 -6.27 2.60
CA LEU A 11 30.46 -7.09 1.48
C LEU A 11 29.95 -8.48 1.91
N GLY A 12 30.64 -9.14 2.85
CA GLY A 12 30.24 -10.43 3.40
C GLY A 12 28.88 -10.37 4.10
N ILE A 13 28.70 -9.39 4.99
CA ILE A 13 27.45 -9.11 5.69
C ILE A 13 26.34 -8.81 4.66
N GLY A 14 26.63 -7.95 3.69
CA GLY A 14 25.65 -7.53 2.68
C GLY A 14 25.15 -8.68 1.80
N LEU A 15 26.06 -9.52 1.32
CA LEU A 15 25.72 -10.72 0.54
C LEU A 15 24.93 -11.73 1.37
N PHE A 16 25.29 -11.92 2.64
CA PHE A 16 24.58 -12.80 3.55
C PHE A 16 23.13 -12.32 3.78
N GLU A 17 22.96 -11.04 4.10
CA GLU A 17 21.66 -10.40 4.33
C GLU A 17 20.77 -10.42 3.08
N PHE A 18 21.36 -10.21 1.90
CA PHE A 18 20.66 -10.36 0.63
C PHE A 18 20.20 -11.80 0.39
N ARG A 19 21.11 -12.79 0.53
CA ARG A 19 20.79 -14.21 0.36
C ARG A 19 19.74 -14.69 1.37
N ARG A 20 19.79 -14.20 2.61
CA ARG A 20 18.76 -14.44 3.62
C ARG A 20 17.39 -13.93 3.15
N SER A 21 17.34 -12.71 2.61
CA SER A 21 16.12 -12.12 2.06
C SER A 21 15.54 -12.95 0.90
N VAL A 22 16.40 -13.38 -0.03
CA VAL A 22 16.00 -14.23 -1.16
C VAL A 22 15.47 -15.58 -0.66
N ARG A 23 16.13 -16.22 0.32
CA ARG A 23 15.67 -17.49 0.91
C ARG A 23 14.31 -17.33 1.60
N ALA A 24 14.11 -16.24 2.33
CA ALA A 24 12.83 -15.95 2.98
C ALA A 24 11.69 -15.79 1.96
N ILE A 25 11.92 -15.03 0.88
CA ILE A 25 10.92 -14.86 -0.19
C ILE A 25 10.66 -16.19 -0.91
N ARG A 26 11.68 -17.00 -1.20
CA ARG A 26 11.51 -18.30 -1.86
C ARG A 26 10.69 -19.32 -1.07
N ARG A 27 10.71 -19.25 0.27
CA ARG A 27 9.88 -20.11 1.12
C ARG A 27 8.40 -19.77 1.00
N ASP A 28 8.07 -18.50 0.74
CA ASP A 28 6.71 -18.04 0.50
C ASP A 28 6.43 -17.97 -1.01
N LYS A 29 5.95 -19.09 -1.58
CA LYS A 29 5.66 -19.20 -3.02
C LYS A 29 4.67 -18.13 -3.50
N ALA A 30 3.71 -17.72 -2.68
CA ALA A 30 2.72 -16.71 -3.04
C ALA A 30 3.37 -15.33 -3.14
N ARG A 31 4.18 -14.95 -2.15
CA ARG A 31 4.95 -13.70 -2.18
C ARG A 31 5.96 -13.67 -3.33
N LEU A 32 6.65 -14.78 -3.58
CA LEU A 32 7.56 -14.92 -4.72
C LEU A 32 6.80 -14.73 -6.04
N GLY A 33 5.65 -15.38 -6.22
CA GLY A 33 4.82 -15.24 -7.41
C GLY A 33 4.35 -13.81 -7.64
N MET A 34 3.86 -13.12 -6.60
CA MET A 34 3.45 -11.72 -6.69
C MET A 34 4.61 -10.79 -7.05
N MET A 35 5.79 -10.97 -6.43
CA MET A 35 6.97 -10.18 -6.74
C MET A 35 7.49 -10.45 -8.15
N ALA A 36 7.51 -11.71 -8.58
CA ALA A 36 7.89 -12.09 -9.93
C ALA A 36 6.95 -11.47 -10.96
N LEU A 37 5.63 -11.51 -10.73
CA LEU A 37 4.65 -10.88 -11.62
C LEU A 37 4.85 -9.36 -11.71
N ALA A 38 5.14 -8.70 -10.58
CA ALA A 38 5.37 -7.25 -10.55
C ALA A 38 6.61 -6.80 -11.33
N VAL A 39 7.63 -7.67 -11.47
CA VAL A 39 8.87 -7.37 -12.22
C VAL A 39 8.79 -7.88 -13.66
N VAL A 40 8.41 -9.15 -13.85
CA VAL A 40 8.34 -9.82 -15.15
C VAL A 40 7.21 -9.26 -16.01
N GLY A 41 6.02 -9.01 -15.42
CA GLY A 41 4.85 -8.53 -16.16
C GLY A 41 5.13 -7.23 -16.91
N PRO A 42 5.49 -6.13 -16.21
CA PRO A 42 5.80 -4.87 -16.89
C PRO A 42 7.02 -4.96 -17.80
N SER A 43 8.03 -5.78 -17.47
CA SER A 43 9.18 -6.01 -18.35
C SER A 43 8.79 -6.72 -19.65
N ALA A 44 7.88 -7.69 -19.60
CA ALA A 44 7.35 -8.39 -20.76
C ALA A 44 6.50 -7.45 -21.63
N VAL A 45 5.64 -6.63 -21.02
CA VAL A 45 4.86 -5.59 -21.72
C VAL A 45 5.81 -4.60 -22.40
N LEU A 46 6.83 -4.10 -21.69
CA LEU A 46 7.83 -3.20 -22.27
C LEU A 46 8.57 -3.87 -23.45
N THR A 47 8.98 -5.12 -23.30
CA THR A 47 9.64 -5.88 -24.38
C THR A 47 8.73 -6.05 -25.59
N ALA A 48 7.45 -6.37 -25.38
CA ALA A 48 6.46 -6.49 -26.45
C ALA A 48 6.24 -5.15 -27.17
N LEU A 49 6.11 -4.04 -26.43
CA LEU A 49 6.00 -2.70 -27.02
C LEU A 49 7.24 -2.35 -27.85
N LEU A 50 8.44 -2.60 -27.32
CA LEU A 50 9.69 -2.36 -28.05
C LEU A 50 9.80 -3.22 -29.31
N ALA A 51 9.30 -4.46 -29.29
CA ALA A 51 9.29 -5.34 -30.44
C ALA A 51 8.28 -4.88 -31.50
N VAL A 52 7.07 -4.48 -31.08
CA VAL A 52 6.01 -3.99 -31.98
C VAL A 52 6.44 -2.71 -32.69
N PHE A 53 7.04 -1.76 -31.96
CA PHE A 53 7.49 -0.47 -32.51
C PHE A 53 8.95 -0.50 -33.00
N ALA A 54 9.56 -1.68 -33.13
CA ALA A 54 10.99 -1.79 -33.44
C ALA A 54 11.36 -1.12 -34.77
N SER A 55 10.48 -1.19 -35.77
CA SER A 55 10.74 -0.63 -37.10
C SER A 55 10.76 0.90 -37.09
N GLU A 56 9.82 1.49 -36.35
CA GLU A 56 9.67 2.92 -36.15
C GLU A 56 10.82 3.46 -35.31
N ILE A 57 11.19 2.75 -34.24
CA ILE A 57 12.27 3.14 -33.32
C ILE A 57 13.63 3.16 -34.02
N ARG A 58 13.90 2.20 -34.92
CA ARG A 58 15.16 2.15 -35.70
C ARG A 58 15.31 3.32 -36.67
N GLY A 59 14.20 3.89 -37.13
CA GLY A 59 14.18 5.03 -38.04
C GLY A 59 14.30 6.40 -37.36
N ILE A 60 14.36 6.45 -36.02
CA ILE A 60 14.43 7.71 -35.27
C ILE A 60 15.80 8.36 -35.46
N GLY A 61 15.80 9.58 -36.00
CA GLY A 61 16.99 10.43 -36.07
C GLY A 61 17.44 10.95 -34.70
N PRO A 62 18.56 11.69 -34.62
CA PRO A 62 19.06 12.21 -33.35
C PRO A 62 18.03 13.12 -32.66
N LEU A 63 17.69 12.80 -31.41
CA LEU A 63 16.72 13.56 -30.60
C LEU A 63 17.37 14.01 -29.30
N SER A 64 17.25 15.29 -28.95
CA SER A 64 17.69 15.77 -27.64
C SER A 64 16.86 15.14 -26.53
N VAL A 65 17.51 14.66 -25.46
CA VAL A 65 16.78 14.14 -24.29
C VAL A 65 15.88 15.24 -23.70
N PRO A 66 14.56 15.05 -23.61
CA PRO A 66 13.66 16.07 -23.06
C PRO A 66 13.86 16.28 -21.55
N ASN A 67 13.68 17.51 -21.06
CA ASN A 67 13.74 17.80 -19.61
C ASN A 67 12.66 17.06 -18.81
N ALA A 68 11.54 16.71 -19.44
CA ALA A 68 10.50 15.90 -18.80
C ALA A 68 11.03 14.50 -18.41
N VAL A 69 11.85 13.88 -19.26
CA VAL A 69 12.45 12.56 -19.00
C VAL A 69 13.45 12.65 -17.85
N ARG A 70 14.34 13.66 -17.87
CA ARG A 70 15.27 13.95 -16.74
C ARG A 70 14.50 14.10 -15.43
N GLY A 71 13.48 14.94 -15.46
CA GLY A 71 12.57 15.17 -14.34
C GLY A 71 11.93 13.90 -13.78
N MET A 72 11.47 13.03 -14.68
CA MET A 72 10.88 11.75 -14.32
C MET A 72 11.89 10.82 -13.64
N VAL A 73 13.14 10.78 -14.11
CA VAL A 73 14.21 10.01 -13.46
C VAL A 73 14.49 10.54 -12.04
N ALA A 74 14.51 11.86 -11.84
CA ALA A 74 14.63 12.44 -10.51
C ALA A 74 13.43 12.09 -9.60
N LEU A 75 12.20 12.08 -10.14
CA LEU A 75 11.01 11.65 -9.39
C LEU A 75 11.10 10.18 -8.97
N PHE A 76 11.49 9.29 -9.88
CA PHE A 76 11.69 7.88 -9.54
C PHE A 76 12.81 7.69 -8.52
N TRP A 77 13.87 8.49 -8.58
CA TRP A 77 14.91 8.50 -7.58
C TRP A 77 14.37 8.92 -6.20
N LEU A 78 13.61 10.02 -6.12
CA LEU A 78 12.97 10.47 -4.88
C LEU A 78 11.98 9.44 -4.33
N PHE A 79 11.22 8.77 -5.20
CA PHE A 79 10.33 7.69 -4.81
C PHE A 79 11.09 6.49 -4.25
N ALA A 80 12.21 6.11 -4.88
CA ALA A 80 13.08 5.05 -4.37
C ALA A 80 13.66 5.43 -3.00
N VAL A 81 14.12 6.68 -2.83
CA VAL A 81 14.59 7.20 -1.54
C VAL A 81 13.49 7.12 -0.48
N PHE A 82 12.27 7.52 -0.83
CA PHE A 82 11.12 7.43 0.08
C PHE A 82 10.85 6.00 0.51
N ILE A 83 10.63 5.07 -0.44
CA ILE A 83 10.27 3.68 -0.13
C ILE A 83 11.36 2.97 0.67
N VAL A 84 12.63 3.14 0.28
CA VAL A 84 13.76 2.54 1.01
C VAL A 84 13.92 3.20 2.37
N GLY A 85 13.78 4.53 2.49
CA GLY A 85 13.93 5.24 3.76
C GLY A 85 12.85 4.84 4.78
N GLN A 86 11.61 4.69 4.30
CA GLN A 86 10.47 4.20 5.07
C GLN A 86 10.75 2.80 5.64
N ARG A 87 11.40 1.94 4.85
CA ARG A 87 11.85 0.62 5.26
C ARG A 87 12.99 0.70 6.28
N MET A 88 13.92 1.64 6.13
CA MET A 88 15.03 1.84 7.07
C MET A 88 14.55 2.27 8.47
N VAL A 89 13.58 3.17 8.53
CA VAL A 89 12.97 3.63 9.80
C VAL A 89 12.22 2.49 10.51
N SER A 90 11.47 1.68 9.75
CA SER A 90 10.52 0.72 10.32
C SER A 90 11.11 -0.67 10.60
N ALA A 91 11.90 -1.22 9.67
CA ALA A 91 12.32 -2.63 9.69
C ALA A 91 13.82 -2.83 9.94
N HIS A 92 14.63 -1.79 9.78
CA HIS A 92 16.10 -1.88 9.83
C HIS A 92 16.75 -0.88 10.78
N ALA A 93 15.97 -0.24 11.66
CA ALA A 93 16.52 0.62 12.71
C ALA A 93 17.40 -0.17 13.70
N HIS A 94 17.11 -1.48 13.88
CA HIS A 94 17.86 -2.37 14.74
C HIS A 94 18.52 -3.49 13.92
N VAL A 95 19.72 -3.87 14.34
CA VAL A 95 20.52 -4.92 13.68
C VAL A 95 20.03 -6.30 14.14
N GLU A 96 19.87 -7.25 13.21
CA GLU A 96 19.51 -8.62 13.59
C GLU A 96 20.71 -9.29 14.30
N ALA A 97 20.45 -9.91 15.45
CA ALA A 97 21.52 -10.41 16.34
C ALA A 97 22.52 -9.30 16.71
N GLU A 98 22.00 -8.12 17.05
CA GLU A 98 22.75 -6.91 17.41
C GLU A 98 23.93 -7.18 18.35
N SER A 99 23.68 -7.92 19.45
CA SER A 99 24.71 -8.27 20.43
C SER A 99 25.87 -9.06 19.84
N MET A 100 25.63 -9.91 18.84
CA MET A 100 26.68 -10.67 18.15
C MET A 100 27.36 -9.82 17.06
N MET A 101 26.59 -9.07 16.27
CA MET A 101 27.14 -8.27 15.17
C MET A 101 27.98 -7.09 15.68
N LEU A 102 27.50 -6.33 16.66
CA LEU A 102 28.17 -5.14 17.18
C LEU A 102 29.37 -5.47 18.10
N THR A 103 29.48 -6.71 18.58
CA THR A 103 30.66 -7.17 19.34
C THR A 103 31.72 -7.86 18.47
N SER A 104 31.33 -8.40 17.31
CA SER A 104 32.25 -9.15 16.43
C SER A 104 32.89 -8.30 15.33
N VAL A 105 32.22 -7.25 14.86
CA VAL A 105 32.70 -6.40 13.77
C VAL A 105 32.41 -4.92 14.06
N SER A 106 33.16 -4.01 13.44
CA SER A 106 32.91 -2.56 13.57
C SER A 106 31.53 -2.13 13.05
N ALA A 107 30.91 -1.13 13.69
CA ALA A 107 29.63 -0.55 13.27
C ALA A 107 29.66 -0.06 11.80
N ARG A 108 30.81 0.45 11.35
CA ARG A 108 31.06 0.82 9.96
C ARG A 108 30.87 -0.35 8.99
N ALA A 109 31.41 -1.52 9.32
CA ALA A 109 31.29 -2.70 8.47
C ALA A 109 29.84 -3.20 8.43
N VAL A 110 29.14 -3.17 9.56
CA VAL A 110 27.71 -3.53 9.65
C VAL A 110 26.85 -2.58 8.82
N ALA A 111 27.00 -1.26 9.02
CA ALA A 111 26.25 -0.24 8.28
C ALA A 111 26.52 -0.32 6.77
N GLY A 112 27.78 -0.43 6.36
CA GLY A 112 28.16 -0.65 4.95
C GLY A 112 27.55 -1.92 4.38
N GLY A 113 27.54 -3.03 5.15
CA GLY A 113 26.93 -4.28 4.72
C GLY A 113 25.42 -4.20 4.55
N LEU A 114 24.72 -3.47 5.41
CA LEU A 114 23.28 -3.23 5.28
C LEU A 114 22.96 -2.40 4.02
N VAL A 115 23.75 -1.36 3.74
CA VAL A 115 23.64 -0.55 2.50
C VAL A 115 23.88 -1.42 1.26
N VAL A 116 24.91 -2.28 1.27
CA VAL A 116 25.18 -3.23 0.18
C VAL A 116 23.99 -4.19 0.00
N ALA A 117 23.48 -4.77 1.08
CA ALA A 117 22.33 -5.67 1.02
C ALA A 117 21.11 -5.00 0.39
N GLU A 118 20.83 -3.75 0.78
CA GLU A 118 19.69 -3.02 0.24
C GLU A 118 19.89 -2.60 -1.21
N THR A 119 21.11 -2.21 -1.59
CA THR A 119 21.47 -1.93 -2.99
C THR A 119 21.22 -3.17 -3.86
N LEU A 120 21.62 -4.36 -3.40
CA LEU A 120 21.36 -5.62 -4.09
C LEU A 120 19.85 -5.94 -4.17
N ARG A 121 19.06 -5.61 -3.14
CA ARG A 121 17.59 -5.77 -3.18
C ARG A 121 16.96 -4.83 -4.21
N VAL A 122 17.34 -3.56 -4.24
CA VAL A 122 16.87 -2.61 -5.26
C VAL A 122 17.25 -3.08 -6.65
N LEU A 123 18.50 -3.49 -6.86
CA LEU A 123 18.98 -4.06 -8.12
C LEU A 123 18.23 -5.32 -8.54
N ALA A 124 17.80 -6.16 -7.61
CA ALA A 124 16.97 -7.33 -7.94
C ALA A 124 15.59 -6.93 -8.50
N TYR A 125 15.05 -5.77 -8.11
CA TYR A 125 13.80 -5.23 -8.66
C TYR A 125 14.00 -4.52 -10.00
N VAL A 126 15.04 -3.69 -10.11
CA VAL A 126 15.26 -2.87 -11.33
C VAL A 126 16.09 -3.59 -12.40
N GLY A 127 16.78 -4.68 -12.05
CA GLY A 127 17.75 -5.35 -12.91
C GLY A 127 17.15 -5.91 -14.19
N LEU A 128 15.94 -6.48 -14.15
CA LEU A 128 15.29 -6.99 -15.36
C LEU A 128 14.96 -5.84 -16.34
N TYR A 129 14.49 -4.70 -15.82
CA TYR A 129 14.26 -3.50 -16.64
C TYR A 129 15.55 -2.96 -17.25
N ALA A 130 16.65 -2.98 -16.49
CA ALA A 130 17.96 -2.59 -16.99
C ALA A 130 18.45 -3.54 -18.10
N VAL A 131 18.24 -4.85 -17.97
CA VAL A 131 18.56 -5.83 -19.03
C VAL A 131 17.74 -5.57 -20.28
N VAL A 132 16.42 -5.39 -20.15
CA VAL A 132 15.53 -5.09 -21.29
C VAL A 132 15.93 -3.76 -21.95
N GLY A 133 16.19 -2.71 -21.16
CA GLY A 133 16.63 -1.41 -21.67
C GLY A 133 18.00 -1.47 -22.35
N THR A 134 18.93 -2.25 -21.82
CA THR A 134 20.25 -2.48 -22.44
C THR A 134 20.10 -3.21 -23.76
N ALA A 135 19.31 -4.29 -23.79
CA ALA A 135 19.03 -5.04 -25.02
C ALA A 135 18.37 -4.16 -26.08
N ALA A 136 17.39 -3.34 -25.68
CA ALA A 136 16.75 -2.37 -26.58
C ALA A 136 17.75 -1.38 -27.16
N ALA A 137 18.63 -0.82 -26.32
CA ALA A 137 19.62 0.15 -26.77
C ALA A 137 20.64 -0.45 -27.74
N VAL A 138 21.05 -1.70 -27.54
CA VAL A 138 21.97 -2.39 -28.44
C VAL A 138 21.28 -2.80 -29.74
N LEU A 139 20.11 -3.45 -29.65
CA LEU A 139 19.44 -4.09 -30.79
C LEU A 139 18.61 -3.13 -31.67
N LEU A 140 18.12 -2.02 -31.09
CA LEU A 140 17.31 -1.03 -31.80
C LEU A 140 18.13 0.19 -32.19
N PHE A 141 19.07 0.63 -31.34
CA PHE A 141 19.86 1.83 -31.59
C PHE A 141 21.30 1.56 -32.04
N GLY A 142 21.76 0.31 -32.03
CA GLY A 142 23.14 -0.03 -32.42
C GLY A 142 24.20 0.46 -31.43
N SER A 143 23.82 0.87 -30.21
CA SER A 143 24.74 1.45 -29.23
C SER A 143 25.44 0.36 -28.40
N LEU A 144 26.65 -0.04 -28.81
CA LEU A 144 27.46 -0.98 -28.02
C LEU A 144 27.88 -0.39 -26.67
N ALA A 145 28.05 0.93 -26.58
CA ALA A 145 28.40 1.61 -25.33
C ALA A 145 27.32 1.40 -24.24
N SER A 146 26.06 1.20 -24.65
CA SER A 146 24.95 0.95 -23.72
C SER A 146 25.09 -0.35 -22.94
N LEU A 147 25.91 -1.33 -23.40
CA LEU A 147 26.24 -2.54 -22.63
C LEU A 147 26.89 -2.23 -21.29
N VAL A 148 27.60 -1.10 -21.18
CA VAL A 148 28.26 -0.67 -19.94
C VAL A 148 27.49 0.47 -19.30
N LEU A 149 27.04 1.45 -20.08
CA LEU A 149 26.46 2.68 -19.56
C LEU A 149 25.11 2.48 -18.88
N VAL A 150 24.22 1.64 -19.43
CA VAL A 150 22.90 1.40 -18.84
C VAL A 150 23.02 0.64 -17.51
N PRO A 151 23.78 -0.48 -17.41
CA PRO A 151 24.03 -1.14 -16.13
C PRO A 151 24.73 -0.22 -15.12
N THR A 152 25.73 0.54 -15.54
CA THR A 152 26.46 1.47 -14.65
C THR A 152 25.51 2.53 -14.09
N THR A 153 24.68 3.14 -14.94
CA THR A 153 23.67 4.10 -14.51
C THR A 153 22.68 3.48 -13.53
N THR A 154 22.24 2.25 -13.78
CA THR A 154 21.32 1.52 -12.90
C THR A 154 21.94 1.27 -11.52
N VAL A 155 23.22 0.87 -11.48
CA VAL A 155 23.96 0.65 -10.22
C VAL A 155 24.14 1.96 -9.46
N LEU A 156 24.51 3.05 -10.14
CA LEU A 156 24.67 4.36 -9.51
C LEU A 156 23.34 4.91 -8.98
N PHE A 157 22.26 4.78 -9.75
CA PHE A 157 20.92 5.14 -9.32
C PHE A 157 20.52 4.38 -8.05
N ALA A 158 20.70 3.05 -8.04
CA ALA A 158 20.36 2.23 -6.88
C ALA A 158 21.22 2.57 -5.65
N ALA A 159 22.54 2.69 -5.83
CA ALA A 159 23.47 2.98 -4.75
C ALA A 159 23.20 4.37 -4.13
N THR A 160 23.03 5.40 -4.96
CA THR A 160 22.74 6.75 -4.48
C THR A 160 21.38 6.85 -3.79
N ALA A 161 20.34 6.23 -4.35
CA ALA A 161 19.02 6.20 -3.73
C ALA A 161 19.05 5.49 -2.37
N VAL A 162 19.76 4.35 -2.27
CA VAL A 162 19.87 3.59 -1.01
C VAL A 162 20.69 4.35 0.02
N VAL A 163 21.81 4.97 -0.35
CA VAL A 163 22.63 5.76 0.59
C VAL A 163 21.83 6.95 1.12
N ALA A 164 21.17 7.71 0.25
CA ALA A 164 20.32 8.83 0.65
C ALA A 164 19.15 8.37 1.53
N ALA A 165 18.48 7.27 1.16
CA ALA A 165 17.41 6.67 1.94
C ALA A 165 17.86 6.21 3.32
N THR A 166 19.05 5.61 3.41
CA THR A 166 19.59 5.10 4.68
C THR A 166 19.96 6.26 5.60
N ALA A 167 20.58 7.32 5.07
CA ALA A 167 20.85 8.53 5.84
C ALA A 167 19.55 9.17 6.35
N CYS A 168 18.59 9.44 5.46
CA CYS A 168 17.30 10.00 5.88
C CYS A 168 16.58 9.10 6.89
N GLY A 169 16.62 7.78 6.68
CA GLY A 169 15.99 6.80 7.56
C GLY A 169 16.62 6.74 8.95
N TYR A 170 17.96 6.70 9.04
CA TYR A 170 18.68 6.71 10.31
C TYR A 170 18.55 8.05 11.03
N ALA A 171 18.59 9.18 10.32
CA ALA A 171 18.29 10.48 10.91
C ALA A 171 16.90 10.51 11.57
N VAL A 172 15.87 10.01 10.90
CA VAL A 172 14.50 9.94 11.45
C VAL A 172 14.42 8.96 12.61
N ALA A 173 15.03 7.77 12.50
CA ALA A 173 15.06 6.79 13.58
C ALA A 173 15.78 7.34 14.82
N TRP A 174 16.89 8.06 14.62
CA TRP A 174 17.64 8.69 15.69
C TRP A 174 16.87 9.85 16.31
N LEU A 175 16.13 10.63 15.53
CA LEU A 175 15.23 11.67 16.06
C LEU A 175 14.10 11.06 16.91
N ILE A 176 13.54 9.93 16.49
CA ILE A 176 12.54 9.18 17.28
C ILE A 176 13.17 8.67 18.59
N ALA A 177 14.40 8.18 18.55
CA ALA A 177 15.10 7.66 19.72
C ALA A 177 15.52 8.77 20.71
N SER A 178 15.87 9.96 20.22
CA SER A 178 16.41 11.05 21.03
C SER A 178 15.38 12.06 21.54
N SER A 179 14.22 12.20 20.89
CA SER A 179 13.20 13.19 21.25
C SER A 179 11.96 12.55 21.88
N PRO A 180 11.62 12.86 23.15
CA PRO A 180 10.40 12.35 23.80
C PRO A 180 9.12 12.74 23.06
N PHE A 181 9.09 13.94 22.48
CA PHE A 181 7.93 14.44 21.73
C PHE A 181 7.71 13.64 20.44
N VAL A 182 8.79 13.40 19.68
CA VAL A 182 8.73 12.63 18.44
C VAL A 182 8.43 11.17 18.73
N ALA A 183 9.04 10.57 19.75
CA ALA A 183 8.74 9.20 20.20
C ALA A 183 7.25 9.02 20.52
N ARG A 184 6.66 9.99 21.25
CA ARG A 184 5.24 9.99 21.63
C ARG A 184 4.31 10.12 20.43
N HIS A 185 4.65 10.93 19.44
CA HIS A 185 3.81 11.23 18.27
C HIS A 185 4.27 10.54 16.97
N LYS A 186 5.18 9.57 17.04
CA LYS A 186 5.84 8.96 15.87
C LYS A 186 4.87 8.47 14.80
N THR A 187 3.73 7.91 15.22
CA THR A 187 2.71 7.41 14.29
C THR A 187 2.00 8.55 13.56
N VAL A 188 1.60 9.61 14.29
CA VAL A 188 0.90 10.75 13.68
C VAL A 188 1.86 11.53 12.77
N LEU A 189 3.06 11.85 13.26
CA LEU A 189 4.08 12.54 12.48
C LEU A 189 4.51 11.73 11.27
N GLY A 190 4.68 10.40 11.42
CA GLY A 190 5.01 9.50 10.32
C GLY A 190 3.92 9.45 9.26
N ILE A 191 2.64 9.35 9.65
CA ILE A 191 1.50 9.39 8.71
C ILE A 191 1.45 10.73 7.99
N VAL A 192 1.54 11.85 8.71
CA VAL A 192 1.51 13.20 8.12
C VAL A 192 2.67 13.38 7.14
N ALA A 193 3.89 12.99 7.52
CA ALA A 193 5.06 13.10 6.66
C ALA A 193 4.94 12.20 5.41
N ALA A 194 4.48 10.97 5.56
CA ALA A 194 4.26 10.06 4.44
C ALA A 194 3.19 10.57 3.47
N LEU A 195 2.06 11.08 3.99
CA LEU A 195 1.00 11.69 3.18
C LEU A 195 1.47 12.97 2.49
N ALA A 196 2.21 13.83 3.18
CA ALA A 196 2.76 15.05 2.59
C ALA A 196 3.74 14.73 1.46
N LEU A 197 4.71 13.83 1.71
CA LEU A 197 5.72 13.47 0.72
C LEU A 197 5.12 12.73 -0.47
N MET A 198 4.19 11.81 -0.24
CA MET A 198 3.44 11.14 -1.31
C MET A 198 2.55 12.14 -2.06
N GLY A 199 1.88 13.05 -1.37
CA GLY A 199 1.04 14.09 -1.97
C GLY A 199 1.85 15.01 -2.88
N VAL A 200 3.03 15.45 -2.43
CA VAL A 200 3.97 16.21 -3.27
C VAL A 200 4.41 15.37 -4.47
N TYR A 201 4.81 14.11 -4.28
CA TYR A 201 5.19 13.22 -5.38
C TYR A 201 4.08 13.09 -6.44
N LEU A 202 2.84 12.84 -6.00
CA LEU A 202 1.68 12.73 -6.88
C LEU A 202 1.36 14.06 -7.58
N LEU A 203 1.58 15.20 -6.92
CA LEU A 203 1.43 16.52 -7.53
C LEU A 203 2.40 16.71 -8.70
N PHE A 204 3.64 16.22 -8.60
CA PHE A 204 4.58 16.26 -9.72
C PHE A 204 4.25 15.28 -10.84
N ILE A 205 3.76 14.08 -10.52
CA ILE A 205 3.41 13.07 -11.54
C ILE A 205 2.17 13.47 -12.33
N TYR A 206 1.11 13.91 -11.66
CA TYR A 206 -0.17 14.17 -12.31
C TYR A 206 -0.38 15.66 -12.59
N SER A 207 0.16 16.57 -11.80
CA SER A 207 -0.02 18.03 -11.94
C SER A 207 -1.41 18.49 -12.42
N PRO A 208 -2.47 18.18 -11.67
CA PRO A 208 -3.84 18.51 -12.07
C PRO A 208 -4.07 20.02 -12.24
N LEU A 209 -3.27 20.85 -11.57
CA LEU A 209 -3.36 22.31 -11.63
C LEU A 209 -2.34 22.94 -12.59
N GLY A 210 -1.46 22.15 -13.22
CA GLY A 210 -0.37 22.64 -14.08
C GLY A 210 0.71 23.45 -13.36
N ILE A 211 0.65 23.58 -12.02
CA ILE A 211 1.52 24.45 -11.21
C ILE A 211 2.97 23.93 -11.16
N VAL A 212 3.13 22.61 -11.08
CA VAL A 212 4.45 21.94 -11.04
C VAL A 212 4.56 20.94 -12.17
N SER A 213 5.76 20.64 -12.62
CA SER A 213 5.94 19.58 -13.63
C SER A 213 7.24 18.83 -13.38
N PRO A 214 7.37 17.58 -13.86
CA PRO A 214 8.63 16.84 -13.76
C PRO A 214 9.80 17.65 -14.33
N THR A 215 9.57 18.47 -15.37
CA THR A 215 10.63 19.30 -15.99
C THR A 215 11.33 20.22 -14.99
N SER A 216 10.63 20.70 -13.96
CA SER A 216 11.22 21.55 -12.91
C SER A 216 12.22 20.82 -12.00
N LEU A 217 12.31 19.49 -12.09
CA LEU A 217 13.29 18.66 -11.40
C LEU A 217 14.49 18.31 -12.29
N ALA A 218 14.52 18.72 -13.55
CA ALA A 218 15.60 18.38 -14.49
C ALA A 218 16.97 18.99 -14.12
N TRP A 219 17.00 19.97 -13.23
CA TRP A 219 18.24 20.57 -12.72
C TRP A 219 18.88 19.75 -11.60
N LEU A 220 18.16 18.80 -10.98
CA LEU A 220 18.72 17.95 -9.94
C LEU A 220 19.80 17.03 -10.55
N PRO A 221 20.95 16.82 -9.88
CA PRO A 221 21.99 15.93 -10.39
C PRO A 221 21.51 14.50 -10.64
N MET A 222 20.56 14.01 -9.84
CA MET A 222 19.95 12.68 -10.00
C MET A 222 19.07 12.58 -11.26
N ALA A 223 18.62 13.71 -11.81
CA ALA A 223 17.90 13.77 -13.08
C ALA A 223 18.81 13.47 -14.28
N TRP A 224 20.12 13.66 -14.12
CA TRP A 224 21.13 13.56 -15.19
C TRP A 224 21.59 12.12 -15.46
N PHE A 225 21.10 11.13 -14.70
CA PHE A 225 21.35 9.71 -14.98
C PHE A 225 20.90 9.31 -16.39
N VAL A 226 19.84 9.92 -16.91
CA VAL A 226 19.43 9.67 -18.30
C VAL A 226 20.50 10.12 -19.29
N ASP A 227 21.19 11.25 -19.06
CA ASP A 227 22.25 11.73 -19.95
C ASP A 227 23.44 10.76 -19.98
N LEU A 228 23.74 10.09 -18.86
CA LEU A 228 24.74 9.03 -18.80
C LEU A 228 24.28 7.76 -19.56
N ALA A 229 23.03 7.33 -19.34
CA ALA A 229 22.49 6.12 -19.98
C ALA A 229 22.31 6.24 -21.50
N THR A 230 22.01 7.45 -21.99
CA THR A 230 21.78 7.69 -23.42
C THR A 230 23.06 8.04 -24.19
N THR A 231 24.21 8.14 -23.52
CA THR A 231 25.48 8.37 -24.19
C THR A 231 25.77 7.23 -25.18
N GLY A 232 26.04 7.58 -26.44
CA GLY A 232 26.23 6.61 -27.53
C GLY A 232 24.94 6.14 -28.21
N SER A 233 23.77 6.62 -27.79
CA SER A 233 22.49 6.39 -28.47
C SER A 233 22.06 7.59 -29.33
N PRO A 234 21.05 7.45 -30.23
CA PRO A 234 20.43 8.55 -30.96
C PRO A 234 19.85 9.64 -30.05
N PHE A 235 19.63 9.34 -28.76
CA PHE A 235 19.21 10.35 -27.80
C PHE A 235 20.40 11.18 -27.33
N VAL A 236 20.52 12.39 -27.88
CA VAL A 236 21.60 13.33 -27.60
C VAL A 236 21.44 13.90 -26.19
N GLY A 237 22.12 13.28 -25.24
CA GLY A 237 22.28 13.74 -23.87
C GLY A 237 23.39 14.80 -23.75
N SER A 238 23.44 15.49 -22.62
CA SER A 238 24.49 16.49 -22.35
C SER A 238 25.71 15.83 -21.68
N PRO A 239 26.92 15.88 -22.27
CA PRO A 239 28.13 15.27 -21.69
C PRO A 239 28.47 15.82 -20.30
N ILE A 240 28.25 17.12 -20.08
CA ILE A 240 28.53 17.75 -18.78
C ILE A 240 27.58 17.24 -17.69
N ARG A 241 26.33 16.95 -18.04
CA ARG A 241 25.34 16.36 -17.12
C ARG A 241 25.66 14.91 -16.83
N ALA A 242 26.10 14.13 -17.83
CA ALA A 242 26.58 12.76 -17.62
C ALA A 242 27.79 12.71 -16.67
N ALA A 243 28.78 13.60 -16.86
CA ALA A 243 29.91 13.76 -15.94
C ALA A 243 29.46 14.19 -14.54
N GLY A 244 28.51 15.14 -14.48
CA GLY A 244 27.88 15.58 -13.23
C GLY A 244 27.16 14.45 -12.48
N ALA A 245 26.49 13.54 -13.20
CA ALA A 245 25.83 12.37 -12.62
C ALA A 245 26.85 11.41 -11.99
N LEU A 246 27.99 11.16 -12.67
CA LEU A 246 29.08 10.33 -12.16
C LEU A 246 29.71 10.94 -10.91
N LEU A 247 30.15 12.20 -11.00
CA LEU A 247 30.80 12.90 -9.89
C LEU A 247 29.85 13.12 -8.71
N GLY A 248 28.61 13.49 -8.98
CA GLY A 248 27.56 13.66 -7.97
C GLY A 248 27.23 12.35 -7.27
N SER A 249 27.21 11.23 -8.00
CA SER A 249 27.01 9.90 -7.40
C SER A 249 28.17 9.51 -6.49
N LEU A 250 29.41 9.73 -6.95
CA LEU A 250 30.60 9.47 -6.14
C LEU A 250 30.59 10.30 -4.86
N LEU A 251 30.32 11.61 -4.96
CA LEU A 251 30.24 12.51 -3.83
C LEU A 251 29.15 12.07 -2.85
N LEU A 252 27.95 11.74 -3.34
CA LEU A 252 26.83 11.31 -2.50
C LEU A 252 27.11 9.98 -1.81
N VAL A 253 27.72 9.00 -2.49
CA VAL A 253 28.07 7.71 -1.88
C VAL A 253 29.14 7.87 -0.81
N VAL A 254 30.16 8.72 -1.03
CA VAL A 254 31.23 8.95 -0.05
C VAL A 254 30.74 9.76 1.14
N VAL A 255 30.13 10.93 0.90
CA VAL A 255 29.66 11.82 1.96
C VAL A 255 28.46 11.21 2.69
N GLY A 256 27.50 10.67 1.94
CA GLY A 256 26.34 9.97 2.49
C GLY A 256 26.72 8.69 3.22
N GLY A 257 27.74 7.95 2.75
CA GLY A 257 28.26 6.79 3.46
C GLY A 257 28.89 7.15 4.81
N ALA A 258 29.66 8.23 4.87
CA ALA A 258 30.20 8.76 6.13
C ALA A 258 29.10 9.25 7.08
N LEU A 259 28.05 9.87 6.54
CA LEU A 259 26.87 10.29 7.32
C LEU A 259 26.13 9.08 7.88
N VAL A 260 25.87 8.05 7.06
CA VAL A 260 25.25 6.79 7.48
C VAL A 260 26.06 6.11 8.58
N GLU A 261 27.39 6.07 8.47
CA GLU A 261 28.26 5.54 9.52
C GLU A 261 28.06 6.30 10.84
N ARG A 262 28.09 7.64 10.79
CA ARG A 262 27.91 8.50 11.96
C ARG A 262 26.53 8.33 12.60
N GLU A 263 25.48 8.33 11.80
CA GLU A 263 24.11 8.18 12.26
C GLU A 263 23.83 6.77 12.80
N ALA A 264 24.39 5.73 12.19
CA ALA A 264 24.28 4.36 12.69
C ALA A 264 24.91 4.22 14.08
N VAL A 265 26.10 4.79 14.28
CA VAL A 265 26.75 4.81 15.60
C VAL A 265 25.91 5.62 16.59
N ALA A 266 25.40 6.79 16.20
CA ALA A 266 24.54 7.57 17.09
C ALA A 266 23.27 6.80 17.46
N LEU A 267 22.63 6.15 16.50
CA LEU A 267 21.39 5.41 16.69
C LEU A 267 21.57 4.16 17.57
N TRP A 268 22.55 3.31 17.26
CA TRP A 268 22.72 2.00 17.92
C TRP A 268 23.32 2.09 19.32
N PHE A 269 24.06 3.15 19.63
CA PHE A 269 24.68 3.32 20.94
C PHE A 269 23.99 4.37 21.83
N THR A 270 22.90 4.99 21.35
CA THR A 270 22.08 5.88 22.19
C THR A 270 21.01 5.07 22.90
N GLU A 271 20.87 5.25 24.22
CA GLU A 271 19.74 4.70 24.96
C GLU A 271 18.45 5.43 24.51
N PRO A 272 17.45 4.73 23.96
CA PRO A 272 16.26 5.37 23.45
C PRO A 272 15.44 5.99 24.59
N VAL A 273 14.94 7.20 24.36
CA VAL A 273 14.03 7.87 25.29
C VAL A 273 12.77 7.01 25.48
N ASN A 274 12.45 6.69 26.73
CA ASN A 274 11.21 6.02 27.08
C ASN A 274 10.15 7.07 27.47
N PRO A 275 9.22 7.44 26.57
CA PRO A 275 8.22 8.48 26.82
C PRO A 275 7.25 8.14 27.97
N ASP A 276 7.19 6.87 28.38
CA ASP A 276 6.37 6.39 29.48
C ASP A 276 7.11 6.43 30.84
N ALA A 277 8.46 6.45 30.83
CA ALA A 277 9.28 6.49 32.06
C ALA A 277 9.29 7.88 32.72
N ASP A 278 9.26 8.95 31.93
CA ASP A 278 9.24 10.34 32.43
C ASP A 278 7.95 10.71 33.17
N GLY A 279 6.85 9.98 32.89
CA GLY A 279 5.60 10.09 33.66
C GLY A 279 5.65 9.34 34.99
N ALA A 280 6.41 8.23 35.05
CA ALA A 280 6.52 7.40 36.25
C ALA A 280 7.52 7.96 37.28
N THR A 281 8.55 8.69 36.85
CA THR A 281 9.58 9.24 37.76
C THR A 281 9.26 10.62 38.33
N ARG A 282 8.26 11.34 37.81
CA ARG A 282 7.73 12.57 38.43
C ARG A 282 6.52 12.36 39.35
N GLU A 283 5.92 11.17 39.34
CA GLU A 283 4.89 10.77 40.32
C GLU A 283 5.50 9.81 41.36
N THR A 284 6.59 10.18 42.01
CA THR A 284 7.02 9.51 43.23
C THR A 284 6.05 9.86 44.36
N VAL A 285 5.23 8.85 44.71
CA VAL A 285 4.83 8.50 46.07
C VAL A 285 4.04 9.57 46.83
N ASP A 286 2.73 9.74 46.50
CA ASP A 286 1.66 9.77 47.54
C ASP A 286 0.21 9.90 46.99
N SER A 287 -0.04 9.94 45.68
CA SER A 287 -1.42 10.18 45.19
C SER A 287 -1.84 9.51 43.88
N GLY A 288 -0.94 8.74 43.23
CA GLY A 288 -1.17 8.12 41.92
C GLY A 288 -1.86 6.75 41.96
N ALA A 289 -1.62 5.95 43.01
CA ALA A 289 -2.17 4.59 43.12
C ALA A 289 -3.72 4.57 43.11
N ALA A 290 -4.36 5.62 43.62
CA ALA A 290 -5.82 5.76 43.61
C ALA A 290 -6.40 6.18 42.25
N ARG A 291 -5.63 6.85 41.38
CA ARG A 291 -6.10 7.31 40.05
C ARG A 291 -5.86 6.29 38.93
N PHE A 292 -4.79 5.50 39.01
CA PHE A 292 -4.56 4.34 38.11
C PHE A 292 -5.59 3.22 38.31
N SER A 293 -6.25 3.18 39.47
CA SER A 293 -7.30 2.22 39.81
C SER A 293 -8.60 2.40 38.98
N HIS A 294 -8.88 3.59 38.43
CA HIS A 294 -10.16 3.84 37.74
C HIS A 294 -10.13 3.66 36.22
N ARG A 295 -8.97 3.78 35.56
CA ARG A 295 -8.79 3.47 34.12
C ARG A 295 -7.91 2.24 33.97
N GLY A 296 -8.52 1.07 33.80
CA GLY A 296 -7.78 -0.19 33.73
C GLY A 296 -6.68 -0.20 32.66
N ALA A 297 -5.57 -0.92 32.91
CA ALA A 297 -4.32 -0.91 32.15
C ALA A 297 -4.46 -0.99 30.61
N LEU A 298 -5.45 -1.74 30.11
CA LEU A 298 -5.69 -1.86 28.67
C LEU A 298 -6.19 -0.54 28.04
N ALA A 299 -7.02 0.23 28.74
CA ALA A 299 -7.47 1.54 28.28
C ALA A 299 -6.31 2.54 28.25
N ALA A 300 -5.38 2.46 29.20
CA ALA A 300 -4.15 3.26 29.21
C ALA A 300 -3.24 2.90 28.02
N ALA A 301 -3.10 1.61 27.69
CA ALA A 301 -2.26 1.14 26.58
C ALA A 301 -2.76 1.58 25.18
N VAL A 302 -4.06 1.86 25.06
CA VAL A 302 -4.70 2.27 23.80
C VAL A 302 -4.76 3.80 23.65
N SER A 303 -4.44 4.56 24.71
CA SER A 303 -4.32 6.02 24.69
C SER A 303 -3.45 6.53 23.53
N PRO A 304 -3.86 7.61 22.83
CA PRO A 304 -4.99 8.50 23.13
C PRO A 304 -6.36 8.05 22.59
N LEU A 305 -6.47 6.85 22.00
CA LEU A 305 -7.74 6.37 21.45
C LEU A 305 -8.69 5.99 22.61
N VAL A 306 -9.86 6.61 22.65
CA VAL A 306 -10.85 6.41 23.71
C VAL A 306 -11.98 5.51 23.20
N VAL A 307 -12.21 4.40 23.89
CA VAL A 307 -13.39 3.57 23.68
C VAL A 307 -14.50 4.00 24.66
N PRO A 308 -15.74 4.28 24.21
CA PRO A 308 -16.78 4.85 25.06
C PRO A 308 -17.15 3.97 26.25
N ASP A 309 -17.29 4.58 27.42
CA ASP A 309 -17.70 3.90 28.66
C ASP A 309 -19.16 3.42 28.66
N ARG A 310 -19.96 3.90 27.70
CA ARG A 310 -21.35 3.45 27.49
C ARG A 310 -21.45 2.01 26.96
N LEU A 311 -20.35 1.45 26.46
CA LEU A 311 -20.30 0.05 26.02
C LEU A 311 -20.14 -0.88 27.23
N SER A 312 -20.76 -2.06 27.19
CA SER A 312 -20.54 -3.08 28.22
C SER A 312 -19.05 -3.40 28.34
N THR A 313 -18.56 -3.61 29.56
CA THR A 313 -17.14 -3.87 29.84
C THR A 313 -16.50 -4.90 28.91
N PRO A 314 -17.11 -6.06 28.60
CA PRO A 314 -16.48 -7.05 27.74
C PRO A 314 -16.34 -6.59 26.28
N THR A 315 -17.36 -5.90 25.74
CA THR A 315 -17.27 -5.24 24.42
C THR A 315 -16.17 -4.20 24.38
N ARG A 316 -16.05 -3.37 25.43
CA ARG A 316 -15.00 -2.35 25.53
C ARG A 316 -13.61 -3.00 25.55
N ARG A 317 -13.42 -4.05 26.35
CA ARG A 317 -12.13 -4.77 26.44
C ARG A 317 -11.73 -5.43 25.13
N VAL A 318 -12.66 -6.07 24.42
CA VAL A 318 -12.38 -6.65 23.10
C VAL A 318 -12.00 -5.55 22.10
N ALA A 319 -12.68 -4.41 22.11
CA ALA A 319 -12.35 -3.27 21.25
C ALA A 319 -10.96 -2.68 21.55
N GLU A 320 -10.68 -2.39 22.83
CA GLU A 320 -9.38 -1.91 23.29
C GLU A 320 -8.25 -2.89 22.90
N TRP A 321 -8.46 -4.20 23.11
CA TRP A 321 -7.50 -5.23 22.75
C TRP A 321 -7.24 -5.31 21.25
N THR A 322 -8.30 -5.24 20.44
CA THR A 322 -8.21 -5.24 18.98
C THR A 322 -7.41 -4.03 18.49
N LEU A 323 -7.64 -2.84 19.06
CA LEU A 323 -6.88 -1.63 18.76
C LEU A 323 -5.40 -1.77 19.14
N LEU A 324 -5.12 -2.27 20.35
CA LEU A 324 -3.76 -2.47 20.82
C LEU A 324 -3.00 -3.44 19.92
N ARG A 325 -3.65 -4.54 19.50
CA ARG A 325 -3.06 -5.53 18.60
C ARG A 325 -2.76 -4.94 17.23
N THR A 326 -3.70 -4.20 16.62
CA THR A 326 -3.44 -3.51 15.34
C THR A 326 -2.30 -2.49 15.45
N ARG A 327 -2.19 -1.79 16.58
CA ARG A 327 -1.11 -0.82 16.83
C ARG A 327 0.25 -1.49 17.00
N ARG A 328 0.31 -2.64 17.69
CA ARG A 328 1.56 -3.36 17.97
C ARG A 328 2.07 -4.16 16.78
N ASP A 329 1.18 -4.67 15.95
CA ASP A 329 1.53 -5.40 14.73
C ASP A 329 0.81 -4.80 13.50
N PRO A 330 1.28 -3.66 12.97
CA PRO A 330 0.70 -3.04 11.78
C PRO A 330 1.01 -3.83 10.51
N ASN A 331 2.05 -4.66 10.50
CA ASN A 331 2.50 -5.42 9.32
C ASN A 331 1.42 -6.40 8.82
N ARG A 332 0.56 -6.90 9.72
CA ARG A 332 -0.60 -7.73 9.36
C ARG A 332 -1.59 -7.03 8.41
N THR A 333 -1.61 -5.69 8.42
CA THR A 333 -2.53 -4.87 7.62
C THR A 333 -1.98 -4.55 6.23
N THR A 334 -0.67 -4.77 5.98
CA THR A 334 -0.03 -4.43 4.70
C THR A 334 -0.67 -5.17 3.51
N PHE A 335 -1.21 -6.37 3.71
CA PHE A 335 -1.93 -7.11 2.67
C PHE A 335 -3.22 -6.40 2.20
N LEU A 336 -3.83 -5.58 3.05
CA LEU A 336 -5.00 -4.77 2.69
C LEU A 336 -4.64 -3.65 1.72
N LEU A 337 -3.37 -3.23 1.67
CA LEU A 337 -2.93 -2.22 0.72
C LEU A 337 -2.92 -2.74 -0.72
N VAL A 338 -2.81 -4.05 -0.95
CA VAL A 338 -2.76 -4.62 -2.30
C VAL A 338 -4.01 -4.28 -3.12
N PRO A 339 -5.25 -4.55 -2.64
CA PRO A 339 -6.46 -4.08 -3.32
C PRO A 339 -6.57 -2.57 -3.43
N VAL A 340 -6.17 -1.81 -2.40
CA VAL A 340 -6.20 -0.34 -2.42
C VAL A 340 -5.34 0.21 -3.56
N PHE A 341 -4.11 -0.30 -3.70
CA PHE A 341 -3.23 0.10 -4.78
C PHE A 341 -3.72 -0.39 -6.12
N ALA A 342 -4.14 -1.64 -6.25
CA ALA A 342 -4.62 -2.19 -7.52
C ALA A 342 -5.82 -1.40 -8.06
N ILE A 343 -6.88 -1.24 -7.25
CA ILE A 343 -8.11 -0.56 -7.67
C ILE A 343 -7.90 0.97 -7.73
N GLY A 344 -7.28 1.53 -6.70
CA GLY A 344 -7.08 2.98 -6.59
C GLY A 344 -6.14 3.53 -7.67
N SER A 345 -5.01 2.87 -7.94
CA SER A 345 -4.08 3.34 -8.98
C SER A 345 -4.68 3.25 -10.39
N SER A 346 -5.40 2.16 -10.70
CA SER A 346 -6.08 2.03 -11.99
C SER A 346 -7.13 3.12 -12.19
N LEU A 347 -7.98 3.38 -11.19
CA LEU A 347 -9.04 4.38 -11.29
C LEU A 347 -8.49 5.82 -11.32
N VAL A 348 -7.47 6.13 -10.53
CA VAL A 348 -6.80 7.45 -10.57
C VAL A 348 -6.09 7.64 -11.90
N SER A 349 -5.41 6.61 -12.43
CA SER A 349 -4.75 6.66 -13.74
C SER A 349 -5.76 6.89 -14.86
N SER A 350 -6.87 6.15 -14.87
CA SER A 350 -7.94 6.35 -15.86
C SER A 350 -8.54 7.75 -15.75
N GLY A 351 -8.86 8.21 -14.52
CA GLY A 351 -9.38 9.56 -14.28
C GLY A 351 -8.40 10.64 -14.73
N TYR A 352 -7.09 10.40 -14.61
CA TYR A 352 -6.08 11.33 -15.10
C TYR A 352 -6.06 11.42 -16.62
N GLN A 353 -6.06 10.27 -17.30
CA GLN A 353 -6.09 10.20 -18.76
C GLN A 353 -7.34 10.86 -19.36
N SER A 354 -8.48 10.77 -18.66
CA SER A 354 -9.72 11.42 -19.08
C SER A 354 -9.93 12.85 -18.55
N GLY A 355 -8.95 13.42 -17.83
CA GLY A 355 -9.08 14.77 -17.25
C GLY A 355 -10.14 14.92 -16.15
N SER A 356 -10.52 13.81 -15.51
CA SER A 356 -11.64 13.71 -14.56
C SER A 356 -11.26 13.12 -13.20
N VAL A 357 -10.00 13.29 -12.75
CA VAL A 357 -9.50 12.77 -11.46
C VAL A 357 -10.40 13.18 -10.28
N THR A 358 -10.83 14.45 -10.25
CA THR A 358 -11.72 14.98 -9.22
C THR A 358 -13.13 14.38 -9.26
N ALA A 359 -13.56 13.89 -10.42
CA ALA A 359 -14.82 13.15 -10.56
C ALA A 359 -14.73 11.75 -9.94
N VAL A 360 -13.56 11.10 -10.01
CA VAL A 360 -13.37 9.73 -9.54
C VAL A 360 -13.04 9.67 -8.04
N ALA A 361 -12.41 10.69 -7.48
CA ALA A 361 -11.90 10.69 -6.11
C ALA A 361 -12.98 10.43 -5.04
N ALA A 362 -14.11 11.15 -5.10
CA ALA A 362 -15.18 11.00 -4.11
C ALA A 362 -15.88 9.63 -4.18
N PRO A 363 -16.30 9.13 -5.37
CA PRO A 363 -16.80 7.76 -5.52
C PRO A 363 -15.82 6.70 -5.02
N LEU A 364 -14.53 6.84 -5.33
CA LEU A 364 -13.50 5.90 -4.89
C LEU A 364 -13.39 5.85 -3.36
N CYS A 365 -13.37 7.01 -2.71
CA CYS A 365 -13.34 7.11 -1.25
C CYS A 365 -14.60 6.49 -0.61
N ALA A 366 -15.78 6.76 -1.18
CA ALA A 366 -17.07 6.28 -0.71
C ALA A 366 -17.22 4.75 -0.77
N VAL A 367 -16.36 4.03 -1.50
CA VAL A 367 -16.42 2.56 -1.63
C VAL A 367 -15.22 1.89 -0.97
N MET A 368 -14.00 2.36 -1.24
CA MET A 368 -12.78 1.71 -0.78
C MET A 368 -12.48 1.95 0.70
N LEU A 369 -12.81 3.14 1.23
CA LEU A 369 -12.58 3.43 2.65
C LEU A 369 -13.51 2.64 3.57
N PRO A 370 -14.83 2.48 3.27
CA PRO A 370 -15.69 1.55 3.99
C PRO A 370 -15.16 0.13 4.07
N TRP A 371 -14.72 -0.41 2.92
CA TRP A 371 -14.13 -1.74 2.87
C TRP A 371 -12.88 -1.82 3.76
N LEU A 372 -11.98 -0.84 3.68
CA LEU A 372 -10.77 -0.81 4.49
C LEU A 372 -11.10 -0.72 5.99
N ALA A 373 -12.08 0.10 6.37
CA ALA A 373 -12.54 0.25 7.76
C ALA A 373 -13.09 -1.05 8.34
N GLY A 374 -13.81 -1.85 7.56
CA GLY A 374 -14.25 -3.20 7.95
C GLY A 374 -13.10 -4.20 8.01
N ALA A 375 -12.22 -4.16 7.01
CA ALA A 375 -11.13 -5.10 6.83
C ALA A 375 -10.07 -5.04 7.95
N LEU A 376 -9.82 -3.85 8.50
CA LEU A 376 -8.66 -3.57 9.36
C LEU A 376 -8.66 -4.32 10.70
N PHE A 377 -9.84 -4.65 11.24
CA PHE A 377 -9.97 -5.08 12.63
C PHE A 377 -10.53 -6.50 12.82
N ALA A 378 -11.27 -7.04 11.84
CA ALA A 378 -12.08 -8.24 12.07
C ALA A 378 -11.97 -9.31 10.97
N LEU A 379 -10.91 -9.32 10.15
CA LEU A 379 -10.72 -10.34 9.10
C LEU A 379 -10.00 -11.62 9.56
N ASN A 380 -9.50 -11.70 10.79
CA ASN A 380 -8.96 -12.92 11.37
C ASN A 380 -9.22 -13.05 12.89
N PRO A 381 -10.46 -12.83 13.37
CA PRO A 381 -10.71 -12.64 14.79
C PRO A 381 -10.36 -13.87 15.64
N LEU A 382 -10.63 -15.10 15.16
CA LEU A 382 -10.31 -16.31 15.92
C LEU A 382 -8.83 -16.64 15.88
N GLY A 383 -8.18 -16.43 14.74
CA GLY A 383 -6.76 -16.63 14.56
C GLY A 383 -5.92 -15.69 15.42
N ASP A 384 -6.35 -14.43 15.48
CA ASP A 384 -5.66 -13.40 16.24
C ASP A 384 -5.63 -13.72 17.75
N GLU A 385 -6.66 -14.36 18.30
CA GLU A 385 -6.68 -14.82 19.70
C GLU A 385 -5.59 -15.84 20.02
N GLY A 386 -5.14 -16.63 19.05
CA GLY A 386 -4.05 -17.59 19.23
C GLY A 386 -4.25 -18.50 20.45
N ARG A 387 -3.28 -18.49 21.39
CA ARG A 387 -3.28 -19.36 22.57
C ARG A 387 -4.37 -19.03 23.60
N VAL A 388 -4.90 -17.80 23.60
CA VAL A 388 -5.94 -17.40 24.58
C VAL A 388 -7.36 -17.67 24.09
N LEU A 389 -7.53 -18.17 22.86
CA LEU A 389 -8.83 -18.45 22.26
C LEU A 389 -9.76 -19.30 23.15
N PRO A 390 -9.33 -20.40 23.81
CA PRO A 390 -10.20 -21.17 24.70
C PRO A 390 -10.73 -20.34 25.88
N MET A 391 -9.93 -19.43 26.42
CA MET A 391 -10.36 -18.51 27.46
C MET A 391 -11.37 -17.51 26.89
N THR A 392 -11.12 -16.94 25.71
CA THR A 392 -12.02 -15.97 25.08
C THR A 392 -13.40 -16.58 24.80
N LEU A 393 -13.45 -17.83 24.32
CA LEU A 393 -14.68 -18.57 24.03
C LEU A 393 -15.52 -18.86 25.28
N THR A 394 -14.88 -19.06 26.44
CA THR A 394 -15.57 -19.40 27.70
C THR A 394 -15.94 -18.19 28.54
N THR A 395 -15.22 -17.07 28.38
CA THR A 395 -15.38 -15.88 29.25
C THR A 395 -16.16 -14.74 28.61
N VAL A 396 -16.21 -14.65 27.28
CA VAL A 396 -16.86 -13.54 26.58
C VAL A 396 -18.07 -14.05 25.79
N PRO A 397 -19.29 -13.55 26.02
CA PRO A 397 -20.43 -13.95 25.21
C PRO A 397 -20.30 -13.43 23.77
N GLY A 398 -20.71 -14.23 22.78
CA GLY A 398 -20.47 -13.96 21.36
C GLY A 398 -20.98 -12.61 20.88
N ARG A 399 -22.13 -12.15 21.39
CA ARG A 399 -22.67 -10.81 21.10
C ARG A 399 -21.72 -9.68 21.52
N GLN A 400 -21.09 -9.80 22.70
CA GLN A 400 -20.16 -8.77 23.18
C GLN A 400 -18.83 -8.83 22.44
N TYR A 401 -18.38 -10.03 22.08
CA TYR A 401 -17.18 -10.24 21.27
C TYR A 401 -17.32 -9.62 19.88
N VAL A 402 -18.37 -9.95 19.12
CA VAL A 402 -18.61 -9.42 17.77
C VAL A 402 -18.77 -7.90 17.78
N ARG A 403 -19.52 -7.35 18.75
CA ARG A 403 -19.62 -5.89 18.91
C ARG A 403 -18.28 -5.24 19.24
N GLY A 404 -17.45 -5.91 20.03
CA GLY A 404 -16.10 -5.45 20.37
C GLY A 404 -15.21 -5.35 19.14
N LEU A 405 -15.27 -6.35 18.26
CA LEU A 405 -14.56 -6.35 16.97
C LEU A 405 -15.03 -5.26 16.01
N MET A 406 -16.33 -4.97 16.00
CA MET A 406 -16.92 -3.91 15.15
C MET A 406 -16.60 -2.49 15.64
N THR A 407 -16.44 -2.31 16.95
CA THR A 407 -16.34 -1.00 17.58
C THR A 407 -15.17 -0.15 17.03
N PRO A 408 -13.94 -0.66 16.87
CA PRO A 408 -12.84 0.10 16.26
C PRO A 408 -13.14 0.61 14.85
N GLY A 409 -13.76 -0.23 14.00
CA GLY A 409 -14.14 0.13 12.63
C GLY A 409 -15.20 1.23 12.59
N LEU A 410 -16.16 1.21 13.52
CA LEU A 410 -17.17 2.26 13.63
C LEU A 410 -16.63 3.53 14.29
N LEU A 411 -15.78 3.42 15.31
CA LEU A 411 -15.30 4.55 16.08
C LEU A 411 -14.22 5.36 15.34
N LEU A 412 -13.37 4.68 14.57
CA LEU A 412 -12.27 5.31 13.82
C LEU A 412 -12.56 5.36 12.33
N GLY A 413 -13.06 4.26 11.77
CA GLY A 413 -13.30 4.13 10.33
C GLY A 413 -14.44 5.01 9.85
N LEU A 414 -15.61 4.99 10.51
CA LEU A 414 -16.77 5.79 10.10
C LEU A 414 -16.47 7.30 10.03
N PRO A 415 -15.96 7.97 11.08
CA PRO A 415 -15.66 9.40 10.98
C PRO A 415 -14.57 9.69 9.93
N ALA A 416 -13.55 8.84 9.82
CA ALA A 416 -12.52 9.00 8.79
C ALA A 416 -13.10 8.90 7.37
N VAL A 417 -13.96 7.91 7.11
CA VAL A 417 -14.66 7.75 5.81
C VAL A 417 -15.49 8.98 5.50
N LEU A 418 -16.30 9.45 6.45
CA LEU A 418 -17.15 10.62 6.25
C LEU A 418 -16.33 11.88 5.94
N VAL A 419 -15.28 12.15 6.71
CA VAL A 419 -14.42 13.32 6.51
C VAL A 419 -13.68 13.25 5.18
N VAL A 420 -13.01 12.14 4.88
CA VAL A 420 -12.21 12.00 3.66
C VAL A 420 -13.10 12.03 2.42
N THR A 421 -14.27 11.37 2.47
CA THR A 421 -15.24 11.39 1.37
C THR A 421 -15.85 12.78 1.21
N ALA A 422 -16.15 13.50 2.30
CA ALA A 422 -16.65 14.87 2.23
C ALA A 422 -15.61 15.82 1.60
N VAL A 423 -14.35 15.74 2.02
CA VAL A 423 -13.25 16.52 1.45
C VAL A 423 -13.12 16.21 -0.04
N ALA A 424 -13.10 14.93 -0.44
CA ALA A 424 -13.06 14.54 -1.85
C ALA A 424 -14.28 15.07 -2.63
N SER A 425 -15.47 15.02 -2.04
CA SER A 425 -16.72 15.50 -2.64
C SER A 425 -16.72 17.01 -2.86
N VAL A 426 -16.07 17.82 -2.00
CA VAL A 426 -15.96 19.28 -2.18
C VAL A 426 -15.28 19.63 -3.51
N PHE A 427 -14.24 18.89 -3.88
CA PHE A 427 -13.50 19.09 -5.13
C PHE A 427 -14.14 18.41 -6.34
N SER A 428 -15.20 17.62 -6.15
CA SER A 428 -15.86 16.88 -7.23
C SER A 428 -16.75 17.79 -8.11
N PRO A 429 -16.91 17.48 -9.41
CA PRO A 429 -17.76 18.26 -10.32
C PRO A 429 -19.26 18.02 -10.10
N TYR A 430 -19.66 17.25 -9.10
CA TYR A 430 -21.05 16.86 -8.88
C TYR A 430 -21.87 17.95 -8.19
N THR A 431 -23.19 17.90 -8.35
CA THR A 431 -24.14 18.79 -7.65
C THR A 431 -24.07 18.58 -6.13
N LEU A 432 -24.48 19.59 -5.34
CA LEU A 432 -24.45 19.51 -3.87
C LEU A 432 -25.22 18.28 -3.34
N VAL A 433 -26.37 17.97 -3.94
CA VAL A 433 -27.18 16.80 -3.58
C VAL A 433 -26.38 15.50 -3.76
N ARG A 434 -25.76 15.29 -4.93
CA ARG A 434 -24.94 14.09 -5.20
C ARG A 434 -23.71 14.01 -4.29
N ARG A 435 -23.11 15.15 -3.94
CA ARG A 435 -22.00 15.21 -2.97
C ARG A 435 -22.45 14.67 -1.61
N ILE A 436 -23.58 15.17 -1.10
CA ILE A 436 -24.14 14.73 0.19
C ILE A 436 -24.52 13.26 0.14
N GLU A 437 -25.21 12.82 -0.92
CA GLU A 437 -25.56 11.41 -1.14
C GLU A 437 -24.32 10.52 -1.08
N THR A 438 -23.25 10.88 -1.80
CA THR A 438 -21.99 10.11 -1.81
C THR A 438 -21.38 9.99 -0.41
N VAL A 439 -21.41 11.06 0.40
CA VAL A 439 -20.92 11.01 1.79
C VAL A 439 -21.79 10.10 2.66
N VAL A 440 -23.12 10.24 2.58
CA VAL A 440 -24.07 9.43 3.34
C VAL A 440 -23.93 7.94 2.97
N LEU A 441 -23.75 7.65 1.69
CA LEU A 441 -23.51 6.29 1.19
C LEU A 441 -22.20 5.71 1.70
N GLY A 442 -21.11 6.50 1.72
CA GLY A 442 -19.85 6.08 2.35
C GLY A 442 -20.06 5.70 3.83
N GLY A 443 -20.86 6.48 4.57
CA GLY A 443 -21.24 6.15 5.94
C GLY A 443 -22.02 4.84 6.06
N ALA A 444 -23.07 4.66 5.25
CA ALA A 444 -23.90 3.46 5.24
C ALA A 444 -23.09 2.21 4.86
N LEU A 445 -22.26 2.30 3.82
CA LEU A 445 -21.36 1.23 3.39
C LEU A 445 -20.34 0.88 4.48
N THR A 446 -19.91 1.84 5.30
CA THR A 446 -18.99 1.57 6.43
C THR A 446 -19.66 0.71 7.49
N VAL A 447 -20.92 1.02 7.83
CA VAL A 447 -21.69 0.21 8.78
C VAL A 447 -21.87 -1.22 8.26
N ILE A 448 -22.21 -1.36 6.97
CA ILE A 448 -22.37 -2.66 6.31
C ILE A 448 -21.04 -3.43 6.31
N ALA A 449 -19.94 -2.81 5.86
CA ALA A 449 -18.63 -3.44 5.78
C ALA A 449 -18.15 -3.91 7.16
N VAL A 450 -18.25 -3.06 8.19
CA VAL A 450 -17.83 -3.40 9.55
C VAL A 450 -18.68 -4.54 10.14
N ALA A 451 -19.98 -4.62 9.83
CA ALA A 451 -20.85 -5.70 10.28
C ALA A 451 -20.57 -7.05 9.57
N ILE A 452 -20.16 -7.01 8.29
CA ILE A 452 -19.83 -8.21 7.51
C ILE A 452 -18.48 -8.80 7.94
N ALA A 453 -17.50 -7.96 8.27
CA ALA A 453 -16.11 -8.38 8.47
C ALA A 453 -15.92 -9.51 9.50
N PRO A 454 -16.50 -9.48 10.72
CA PRO A 454 -16.36 -10.57 11.69
C PRO A 454 -16.85 -11.93 11.16
N ALA A 455 -17.97 -11.95 10.43
CA ALA A 455 -18.52 -13.19 9.88
C ALA A 455 -17.58 -13.80 8.84
N VAL A 456 -17.03 -12.97 7.95
CA VAL A 456 -16.06 -13.40 6.93
C VAL A 456 -14.77 -13.88 7.60
N GLY A 457 -14.25 -13.14 8.57
CA GLY A 457 -13.04 -13.53 9.30
C GLY A 457 -13.19 -14.83 10.08
N MET A 458 -14.34 -15.07 10.71
CA MET A 458 -14.66 -16.33 11.39
C MET A 458 -14.92 -17.50 10.42
N ALA A 459 -15.31 -17.22 9.17
CA ALA A 459 -15.50 -18.25 8.16
C ALA A 459 -14.18 -18.76 7.58
N PHE A 460 -13.14 -17.94 7.59
CA PHE A 460 -11.83 -18.26 7.04
C PHE A 460 -10.70 -18.03 8.06
N PRO A 461 -10.75 -18.63 9.26
CA PRO A 461 -9.79 -18.33 10.31
C PRO A 461 -8.40 -18.86 9.96
N ARG A 462 -7.35 -18.10 10.29
CA ARG A 462 -5.96 -18.53 10.12
C ARG A 462 -5.30 -18.66 11.48
N PHE A 463 -4.91 -19.88 11.85
CA PHE A 463 -4.24 -20.17 13.13
C PHE A 463 -2.72 -20.36 13.00
N SER A 464 -2.21 -20.55 11.77
CA SER A 464 -0.78 -20.68 11.52
C SER A 464 -0.15 -19.33 11.19
N ALA A 465 0.87 -18.98 11.98
CA ALA A 465 1.77 -17.87 11.71
C ALA A 465 2.47 -18.09 10.35
N ILE A 466 2.65 -17.01 9.61
CA ILE A 466 3.59 -16.96 8.49
C ILE A 466 4.57 -15.83 8.74
N SER A 467 5.85 -16.09 8.47
CA SER A 467 6.86 -15.03 8.50
C SER A 467 6.60 -14.05 7.36
N VAL A 468 6.21 -12.81 7.67
CA VAL A 468 6.05 -11.74 6.67
C VAL A 468 7.26 -10.83 6.75
N GLY A 469 8.17 -10.95 5.77
CA GLY A 469 9.39 -10.15 5.77
C GLY A 469 10.42 -10.66 6.78
N ARG A 470 10.73 -9.84 7.80
CA ARG A 470 11.65 -10.14 8.91
C ARG A 470 10.95 -10.31 10.26
N SER A 471 9.63 -10.11 10.33
CA SER A 471 8.87 -10.38 11.54
C SER A 471 8.58 -11.87 11.62
N ASP A 472 9.11 -12.50 12.66
CA ASP A 472 8.68 -13.84 13.06
C ASP A 472 7.23 -13.76 13.56
N ASP A 473 6.42 -14.75 13.16
CA ASP A 473 5.06 -14.98 13.66
C ASP A 473 3.98 -13.89 13.42
N VAL A 474 3.88 -13.36 12.20
CA VAL A 474 2.68 -12.56 11.83
C VAL A 474 1.56 -13.51 11.39
N LEU A 475 0.34 -13.31 11.91
CA LEU A 475 -0.86 -14.00 11.44
C LEU A 475 -1.71 -13.03 10.59
N PRO A 476 -1.34 -12.76 9.32
CA PRO A 476 -2.19 -11.95 8.47
C PRO A 476 -3.47 -12.71 8.10
N PRO A 477 -4.59 -12.00 7.83
CA PRO A 477 -5.81 -12.61 7.35
C PRO A 477 -5.56 -13.51 6.13
N ARG A 478 -6.38 -14.55 5.96
CA ARG A 478 -6.34 -15.34 4.71
C ARG A 478 -6.69 -14.43 3.54
N MET A 479 -5.97 -14.56 2.42
CA MET A 479 -6.30 -13.82 1.19
C MET A 479 -7.73 -14.08 0.71
N THR A 480 -8.28 -15.27 0.99
CA THR A 480 -9.70 -15.59 0.74
C THR A 480 -10.65 -14.72 1.57
N ALA A 481 -10.35 -14.47 2.85
CA ALA A 481 -11.16 -13.59 3.70
C ALA A 481 -11.14 -12.16 3.19
N VAL A 482 -9.94 -11.67 2.82
CA VAL A 482 -9.75 -10.34 2.22
C VAL A 482 -10.55 -10.22 0.92
N PHE A 483 -10.45 -11.21 0.02
CA PHE A 483 -11.14 -11.23 -1.27
C PHE A 483 -12.66 -11.31 -1.13
N VAL A 484 -13.18 -12.21 -0.29
CA VAL A 484 -14.62 -12.35 -0.06
C VAL A 484 -15.19 -11.07 0.53
N HIS A 485 -14.50 -10.46 1.51
CA HIS A 485 -14.93 -9.20 2.07
C HIS A 485 -14.87 -8.05 1.05
N LEU A 486 -13.82 -8.01 0.22
CA LEU A 486 -13.68 -7.05 -0.87
C LEU A 486 -14.83 -7.15 -1.86
N VAL A 487 -15.13 -8.34 -2.37
CA VAL A 487 -16.24 -8.55 -3.31
C VAL A 487 -17.59 -8.20 -2.67
N ALA A 488 -17.82 -8.63 -1.42
CA ALA A 488 -19.08 -8.40 -0.72
C ALA A 488 -19.38 -6.91 -0.44
N VAL A 489 -18.36 -6.05 -0.38
CA VAL A 489 -18.51 -4.62 -0.09
C VAL A 489 -18.34 -3.77 -1.36
N VAL A 490 -17.24 -3.97 -2.09
CA VAL A 490 -16.84 -3.10 -3.21
C VAL A 490 -17.72 -3.28 -4.43
N VAL A 491 -18.19 -4.50 -4.73
CA VAL A 491 -19.07 -4.72 -5.89
C VAL A 491 -20.43 -4.06 -5.70
N PRO A 492 -21.23 -4.38 -4.65
CA PRO A 492 -22.52 -3.75 -4.46
C PRO A 492 -22.38 -2.25 -4.11
N GLY A 493 -21.38 -1.87 -3.31
CA GLY A 493 -21.13 -0.47 -2.98
C GLY A 493 -20.69 0.36 -4.19
N GLY A 494 -19.86 -0.20 -5.06
CA GLY A 494 -19.44 0.42 -6.31
C GLY A 494 -20.60 0.63 -7.27
N LEU A 495 -21.45 -0.39 -7.46
CA LEU A 495 -22.67 -0.26 -8.26
C LEU A 495 -23.59 0.83 -7.70
N LEU A 496 -23.79 0.84 -6.38
CA LEU A 496 -24.65 1.80 -5.71
C LEU A 496 -24.14 3.24 -5.86
N VAL A 497 -22.83 3.46 -5.68
CA VAL A 497 -22.23 4.78 -5.88
C VAL A 497 -22.30 5.19 -7.36
N LEU A 498 -22.08 4.27 -8.30
CA LEU A 498 -22.18 4.56 -9.73
C LEU A 498 -23.60 4.95 -10.14
N LEU A 499 -24.62 4.27 -9.60
CA LEU A 499 -26.03 4.63 -9.80
C LEU A 499 -26.33 6.06 -9.35
N THR A 500 -25.77 6.49 -8.22
CA THR A 500 -26.00 7.86 -7.72
C THR A 500 -25.27 8.94 -8.52
N VAL A 501 -24.05 8.64 -8.96
CA VAL A 501 -23.16 9.65 -9.54
C VAL A 501 -23.32 9.74 -11.06
N VAL A 502 -23.44 8.60 -11.74
CA VAL A 502 -23.56 8.49 -13.20
C VAL A 502 -24.59 7.41 -13.59
N PRO A 503 -25.90 7.63 -13.37
CA PRO A 503 -26.94 6.63 -13.63
C PRO A 503 -27.00 6.19 -15.10
N GLY A 504 -26.74 7.10 -16.03
CA GLY A 504 -26.73 6.78 -17.48
C GLY A 504 -25.64 5.77 -17.87
N LEU A 505 -24.42 5.95 -17.34
CA LEU A 505 -23.33 5.01 -17.55
C LEU A 505 -23.65 3.66 -16.89
N THR A 506 -24.23 3.70 -15.68
CA THR A 506 -24.62 2.47 -14.98
C THR A 506 -25.68 1.68 -15.77
N ARG A 507 -26.71 2.36 -16.28
CA ARG A 507 -27.73 1.74 -17.13
C ARG A 507 -27.12 1.08 -18.36
N GLY A 508 -26.17 1.78 -19.02
CA GLY A 508 -25.43 1.25 -20.16
C GLY A 508 -24.60 0.01 -19.80
N LEU A 509 -23.88 0.05 -18.67
CA LEU A 509 -23.09 -1.09 -18.19
C LEU A 509 -23.98 -2.29 -17.82
N LEU A 510 -25.11 -2.07 -17.16
CA LEU A 510 -26.05 -3.14 -16.82
C LEU A 510 -26.66 -3.75 -18.08
N GLY A 511 -27.07 -2.93 -19.06
CA GLY A 511 -27.58 -3.41 -20.34
C GLY A 511 -26.52 -4.17 -21.14
N ALA A 512 -25.25 -3.75 -21.08
CA ALA A 512 -24.14 -4.47 -21.69
C ALA A 512 -23.84 -5.79 -20.97
N LEU A 513 -23.78 -5.78 -19.63
CA LEU A 513 -23.42 -6.94 -18.81
C LEU A 513 -24.48 -8.04 -18.87
N PHE A 514 -25.75 -7.67 -18.73
CA PHE A 514 -26.84 -8.62 -18.71
C PHE A 514 -27.44 -8.89 -20.08
N GLY A 515 -27.18 -8.05 -21.08
CA GLY A 515 -27.73 -8.24 -22.43
C GLY A 515 -26.65 -8.48 -23.49
N SER A 516 -26.00 -7.41 -23.94
CA SER A 516 -25.16 -7.48 -25.14
C SER A 516 -23.94 -8.40 -25.01
N LEU A 517 -23.34 -8.54 -23.81
CA LEU A 517 -22.20 -9.45 -23.60
C LEU A 517 -22.61 -10.93 -23.70
N PRO A 518 -23.60 -11.43 -22.93
CA PRO A 518 -24.14 -12.77 -23.14
C PRO A 518 -24.62 -13.02 -24.57
N ALA A 519 -25.32 -12.05 -25.16
CA ALA A 519 -25.80 -12.15 -26.54
C ALA A 519 -24.65 -12.31 -27.54
N LEU A 520 -23.59 -11.53 -27.42
CA LEU A 520 -22.39 -11.63 -28.25
C LEU A 520 -21.69 -12.99 -28.08
N LEU A 521 -21.48 -13.44 -26.84
CA LEU A 521 -20.84 -14.72 -26.56
C LEU A 521 -21.64 -15.91 -27.13
N LEU A 522 -22.97 -15.88 -26.97
CA LEU A 522 -23.85 -16.91 -27.52
C LEU A 522 -23.96 -16.82 -29.04
N GLY A 523 -23.96 -15.62 -29.61
CA GLY A 523 -23.96 -15.40 -31.05
C GLY A 523 -22.69 -15.93 -31.72
N LEU A 524 -21.52 -15.76 -31.09
CA LEU A 524 -20.25 -16.34 -31.55
C LEU A 524 -20.24 -17.88 -31.47
N LEU A 525 -21.02 -18.47 -30.55
CA LEU A 525 -21.18 -19.92 -30.42
C LEU A 525 -22.29 -20.48 -31.32
N ALA A 526 -23.14 -19.62 -31.88
CA ALA A 526 -24.26 -20.04 -32.73
C ALA A 526 -23.75 -20.36 -34.15
N GLY A 527 -23.53 -21.66 -34.43
CA GLY A 527 -23.10 -22.15 -35.73
C GLY A 527 -24.16 -22.09 -36.84
N SER A 528 -25.43 -21.86 -36.51
CA SER A 528 -26.51 -21.70 -37.49
C SER A 528 -27.51 -20.60 -37.08
N PRO A 529 -27.93 -19.73 -38.01
CA PRO A 529 -29.02 -18.79 -37.76
C PRO A 529 -30.33 -19.52 -37.44
N GLY A 530 -31.04 -19.12 -36.39
CA GLY A 530 -32.33 -19.70 -36.00
C GLY A 530 -32.28 -20.90 -35.04
N GLY A 531 -31.08 -21.36 -34.66
CA GLY A 531 -30.93 -22.40 -33.63
C GLY A 531 -31.24 -21.90 -32.20
N PRO A 532 -31.42 -22.81 -31.22
CA PRO A 532 -31.74 -22.45 -29.83
C PRO A 532 -30.72 -21.50 -29.18
N VAL A 533 -29.44 -21.61 -29.55
CA VAL A 533 -28.37 -20.71 -29.09
C VAL A 533 -28.57 -19.28 -29.63
N SER A 534 -29.00 -19.14 -30.89
CA SER A 534 -29.28 -17.82 -31.49
C SER A 534 -30.55 -17.17 -30.91
N MET A 535 -31.56 -17.97 -30.56
CA MET A 535 -32.75 -17.48 -29.85
C MET A 535 -32.40 -17.00 -28.44
N ALA A 536 -31.55 -17.73 -27.72
CA ALA A 536 -31.04 -17.30 -26.42
C ALA A 536 -30.24 -15.99 -26.53
N ALA A 537 -29.39 -15.85 -27.56
CA ALA A 537 -28.69 -14.61 -27.82
C ALA A 537 -29.64 -13.42 -28.06
N GLY A 538 -30.69 -13.60 -28.87
CA GLY A 538 -31.70 -12.57 -29.12
C GLY A 538 -32.50 -12.18 -27.87
N TRP A 539 -32.79 -13.14 -26.98
CA TRP A 539 -33.44 -12.85 -25.69
C TRP A 539 -32.57 -11.95 -24.80
N PHE A 540 -31.27 -12.23 -24.72
CA PHE A 540 -30.34 -11.39 -23.96
C PHE A 540 -30.21 -9.99 -24.57
N ASP A 541 -30.15 -9.86 -25.90
CA ASP A 541 -30.08 -8.53 -26.53
C ASP A 541 -31.33 -7.70 -26.22
N GLY A 542 -32.52 -8.31 -26.31
CA GLY A 542 -33.78 -7.70 -25.90
C GLY A 542 -33.83 -7.32 -24.41
N LEU A 543 -33.24 -8.13 -23.52
CA LEU A 543 -33.07 -7.78 -22.11
C LEU A 543 -32.16 -6.55 -21.94
N GLY A 544 -31.07 -6.46 -22.69
CA GLY A 544 -30.17 -5.32 -22.70
C GLY A 544 -30.88 -4.02 -23.12
N ASP A 545 -31.71 -4.10 -24.15
CA ASP A 545 -32.50 -2.97 -24.63
C ASP A 545 -33.60 -2.57 -23.66
N ALA A 546 -34.28 -3.54 -23.03
CA ALA A 546 -35.23 -3.28 -21.97
C ALA A 546 -34.58 -2.52 -20.80
N ILE A 547 -33.36 -2.92 -20.39
CA ILE A 547 -32.60 -2.21 -19.34
C ILE A 547 -32.25 -0.79 -19.78
N ARG A 548 -31.83 -0.59 -21.04
CA ARG A 548 -31.52 0.74 -21.59
C ARG A 548 -32.74 1.63 -21.74
N ALA A 549 -33.92 1.05 -21.88
CA ALA A 549 -35.19 1.78 -21.98
C ALA A 549 -35.72 2.26 -20.61
N LEU A 550 -35.22 1.74 -19.49
CA LEU A 550 -35.65 2.15 -18.15
C LEU A 550 -35.40 3.64 -17.91
N ASP A 551 -36.37 4.31 -17.26
CA ASP A 551 -36.19 5.68 -16.78
C ASP A 551 -35.01 5.76 -15.79
N LEU A 552 -34.19 6.80 -15.93
CA LEU A 552 -32.97 6.95 -15.14
C LEU A 552 -33.27 7.21 -13.66
N VAL A 553 -34.31 7.99 -13.37
CA VAL A 553 -34.70 8.32 -11.99
C VAL A 553 -35.26 7.07 -11.32
N GLN A 554 -36.13 6.35 -12.01
CA GLN A 554 -36.69 5.09 -11.51
C GLN A 554 -35.59 4.05 -11.27
N LEU A 555 -34.67 3.85 -12.23
CA LEU A 555 -33.55 2.93 -12.09
C LEU A 555 -32.68 3.32 -10.89
N GLN A 556 -32.34 4.60 -10.75
CA GLN A 556 -31.51 5.09 -9.65
C GLN A 556 -32.19 4.87 -8.30
N VAL A 557 -33.43 5.33 -8.12
CA VAL A 557 -34.13 5.30 -6.83
C VAL A 557 -34.43 3.86 -6.41
N VAL A 558 -35.05 3.07 -7.30
CA VAL A 558 -35.48 1.71 -6.97
C VAL A 558 -34.27 0.82 -6.72
N THR A 559 -33.28 0.83 -7.62
CA THR A 559 -32.11 -0.06 -7.48
C THR A 559 -31.25 0.31 -6.29
N SER A 560 -31.05 1.61 -6.03
CA SER A 560 -30.29 2.06 -4.84
C SER A 560 -31.00 1.69 -3.54
N ALA A 561 -32.33 1.85 -3.48
CA ALA A 561 -33.12 1.46 -2.31
C ALA A 561 -33.04 -0.05 -2.06
N VAL A 562 -33.20 -0.87 -3.11
CA VAL A 562 -33.06 -2.33 -3.02
C VAL A 562 -31.67 -2.73 -2.55
N LEU A 563 -30.60 -2.16 -3.14
CA LEU A 563 -29.22 -2.47 -2.77
C LEU A 563 -28.93 -2.10 -1.31
N LEU A 564 -29.43 -0.97 -0.81
CA LEU A 564 -29.28 -0.59 0.60
C LEU A 564 -30.03 -1.54 1.52
N VAL A 565 -31.31 -1.81 1.25
CA VAL A 565 -32.14 -2.69 2.10
C VAL A 565 -31.55 -4.10 2.15
N VAL A 566 -31.16 -4.65 1.00
CA VAL A 566 -30.49 -5.95 0.92
C VAL A 566 -29.15 -5.92 1.63
N GLY A 567 -28.35 -4.86 1.44
CA GLY A 567 -27.07 -4.69 2.13
C GLY A 567 -27.20 -4.72 3.66
N PHE A 568 -28.17 -3.99 4.22
CA PHE A 568 -28.44 -4.01 5.66
C PHE A 568 -29.00 -5.35 6.14
N ALA A 569 -29.88 -5.99 5.36
CA ALA A 569 -30.40 -7.31 5.70
C ALA A 569 -29.28 -8.38 5.74
N VAL A 570 -28.38 -8.34 4.75
CA VAL A 570 -27.19 -9.21 4.68
C VAL A 570 -26.26 -8.93 5.86
N ALA A 571 -25.98 -7.66 6.16
CA ALA A 571 -25.17 -7.27 7.30
C ALA A 571 -25.74 -7.76 8.63
N LEU A 572 -27.06 -7.64 8.84
CA LEU A 572 -27.74 -8.13 10.04
C LEU A 572 -27.70 -9.66 10.13
N SER A 573 -27.91 -10.35 9.02
CA SER A 573 -27.83 -11.81 8.93
C SER A 573 -26.41 -12.31 9.26
N LEU A 574 -25.38 -11.68 8.68
CA LEU A 574 -23.98 -12.02 8.93
C LEU A 574 -23.54 -11.66 10.34
N TYR A 575 -24.02 -10.57 10.92
CA TYR A 575 -23.82 -10.26 12.33
C TYR A 575 -24.37 -11.37 13.25
N ARG A 576 -25.60 -11.83 13.00
CA ARG A 576 -26.19 -12.96 13.75
C ARG A 576 -25.41 -14.25 13.52
N ASN A 577 -24.97 -14.50 12.29
CA ASN A 577 -24.14 -15.65 11.95
C ASN A 577 -22.79 -15.63 12.66
N ALA A 578 -22.14 -14.48 12.78
CA ALA A 578 -20.88 -14.33 13.50
C ALA A 578 -21.03 -14.67 14.99
N ILE A 579 -22.12 -14.20 15.63
CA ILE A 579 -22.43 -14.55 17.03
C ILE A 579 -22.59 -16.06 17.17
N SER A 580 -23.45 -16.65 16.35
CA SER A 580 -23.72 -18.09 16.41
C SER A 580 -22.47 -18.93 16.10
N ARG A 581 -21.62 -18.50 15.17
CA ARG A 581 -20.35 -19.18 14.86
C ARG A 581 -19.40 -19.13 16.04
N PHE A 582 -19.26 -17.97 16.68
CA PHE A 582 -18.39 -17.83 17.85
C PHE A 582 -18.85 -18.72 19.01
N GLU A 583 -20.15 -18.74 19.31
CA GLU A 583 -20.71 -19.55 20.40
C GLU A 583 -20.62 -21.06 20.16
N ARG A 584 -20.63 -21.48 18.89
CA ARG A 584 -20.51 -22.89 18.49
C ARG A 584 -19.08 -23.29 18.13
N PHE A 585 -18.12 -22.38 18.23
CA PHE A 585 -16.76 -22.66 17.79
C PHE A 585 -16.09 -23.65 18.74
N SER A 586 -15.68 -24.79 18.20
CA SER A 586 -14.88 -25.78 18.91
C SER A 586 -13.48 -25.80 18.28
N PRO A 587 -12.40 -25.51 19.04
CA PRO A 587 -11.04 -25.62 18.52
C PRO A 587 -10.76 -27.07 18.11
N PRO A 588 -10.08 -27.30 16.96
CA PRO A 588 -9.66 -28.63 16.54
C PRO A 588 -8.59 -29.23 17.45
#